data_AF-A6ICR1-F1
#
_entry.id   AF-A6ICR1-F1
#
_cell.length_a   1.000
_cell.length_b   1.000
_cell.length_c   1.000
_cell.angle_alpha   90.00
_cell.angle_beta   90.00
_cell.angle_gamma   90.00
#
_symmetry.space_group_name_H-M   'P 1'
#
loop_
_entity.id
_entity.type
_entity.pdbx_description
1 polymer ?
#
loop_
_entity_poly.entity_id
_entity_poly.type
_entity_poly.pdbx_seq_one_letter_code
_entity_poly.pdbx_strand_id
1 'polypeptide(L)'
;MLFRAVLLCAALALSHAANPCCSNPCQNRGECMSIGFDQYKCDCTRTGFYGENCTTPEFLTRIKLLLKPTPNTVHYILTHFKGVWNIVNNIPFLRNSIMRYVLTSRSHLIDSPPTYNVHYGYKSWEAFSNLSYYTRALPPVADDCPTPMGVKGNKELPDSKEVLEKVLLRREFIPDPQGTNMMFAFFAQHFTHQFFKTDQKRGPGFTRGLGHGVDLNHVYGETLDRQHKLRLFQDGKLKYQVIGGEVYPPTVKDTQVDMIYPPHVPEHLRFAVGQEVFGLVPGLMMYATIWLREHNRVCDILKQEHPEWDDERLFQTSRLILIGEQERNE
;
A
#
# COMPACT_ATOMS: atom_id res chain seq x y z
N MET A 1 -5.85 -14.38 60.03
CA MET A 1 -6.70 -14.84 58.91
C MET A 1 -6.73 -13.84 57.74
N LEU A 2 -6.79 -12.51 57.99
CA LEU A 2 -6.72 -11.50 56.91
C LEU A 2 -5.46 -11.58 56.01
N PHE A 3 -4.28 -11.85 56.59
CA PHE A 3 -3.02 -11.88 55.82
C PHE A 3 -2.96 -13.01 54.77
N ARG A 4 -3.59 -14.16 55.05
CA ARG A 4 -3.70 -15.27 54.09
C ARG A 4 -4.72 -14.99 52.98
N ALA A 5 -5.79 -14.24 53.29
CA ALA A 5 -6.77 -13.81 52.29
C ALA A 5 -6.18 -12.76 51.33
N VAL A 6 -5.36 -11.83 51.83
CA VAL A 6 -4.66 -10.83 50.99
C VAL A 6 -3.59 -11.48 50.11
N LEU A 7 -2.87 -12.49 50.59
CA LEU A 7 -1.91 -13.26 49.78
C LEU A 7 -2.59 -14.14 48.71
N LEU A 8 -3.77 -14.71 48.99
CA LEU A 8 -4.55 -15.41 47.98
C LEU A 8 -5.13 -14.45 46.92
N CYS A 9 -5.63 -13.28 47.30
CA CYS A 9 -6.08 -12.27 46.34
C CYS A 9 -4.93 -11.69 45.50
N ALA A 10 -3.74 -11.53 46.08
CA ALA A 10 -2.54 -11.11 45.34
C ALA A 10 -2.02 -12.22 44.40
N ALA A 11 -2.10 -13.50 44.80
CA ALA A 11 -1.76 -14.63 43.93
C ALA A 11 -2.77 -14.81 42.79
N LEU A 12 -4.07 -14.55 43.03
CA LEU A 12 -5.12 -14.56 42.00
C LEU A 12 -5.03 -13.36 41.05
N ALA A 13 -4.47 -12.23 41.47
CA ALA A 13 -4.22 -11.07 40.61
C ALA A 13 -2.99 -11.24 39.69
N LEU A 14 -2.08 -12.17 40.02
CA LEU A 14 -0.82 -12.41 39.29
C LEU A 14 -0.92 -13.48 38.20
N SER A 15 -2.00 -14.24 38.13
CA SER A 15 -2.29 -15.16 37.02
C SER A 15 -3.26 -14.50 36.04
N HIS A 16 -2.83 -13.42 35.37
CA HIS A 16 -3.46 -13.10 34.11
C HIS A 16 -3.08 -14.23 33.15
N ALA A 17 -4.03 -15.12 32.91
CA ALA A 17 -4.03 -16.07 31.81
C ALA A 17 -3.58 -15.30 30.55
N ALA A 18 -2.34 -15.50 30.12
CA ALA A 18 -1.80 -14.80 28.97
C ALA A 18 -2.60 -15.26 27.75
N ASN A 19 -3.03 -14.32 26.91
CA ASN A 19 -3.82 -14.63 25.73
C ASN A 19 -3.18 -15.78 24.93
N PRO A 20 -3.89 -16.91 24.77
CA PRO A 20 -3.29 -18.13 24.22
C PRO A 20 -2.88 -17.96 22.73
N CYS A 21 -3.44 -16.96 22.05
CA CYS A 21 -3.07 -16.60 20.68
C CYS A 21 -1.77 -15.81 20.58
N CYS A 22 -1.17 -15.33 21.68
CA CYS A 22 0.12 -14.62 21.66
C CYS A 22 1.27 -15.44 21.09
N SER A 23 1.17 -16.77 21.11
CA SER A 23 2.18 -17.66 20.53
C SER A 23 2.07 -17.80 19.01
N ASN A 24 1.02 -17.24 18.38
CA ASN A 24 0.63 -17.45 16.99
C ASN A 24 0.57 -18.95 16.62
N PRO A 25 -0.26 -19.75 17.31
CA PRO A 25 -0.23 -21.21 17.19
C PRO A 25 -0.76 -21.71 15.84
N CYS A 26 -1.76 -21.01 15.27
CA CYS A 26 -2.42 -21.41 14.03
C CYS A 26 -1.54 -21.17 12.80
N GLN A 27 -1.21 -22.25 12.09
CA GLN A 27 -0.36 -22.22 10.90
C GLN A 27 -1.19 -22.09 9.62
N ASN A 28 -0.52 -21.90 8.47
CA ASN A 28 -1.13 -21.97 7.13
C ASN A 28 -2.37 -21.07 6.94
N ARG A 29 -2.35 -19.86 7.51
CA ARG A 29 -3.45 -18.89 7.51
C ARG A 29 -4.69 -19.31 8.33
N GLY A 30 -4.55 -20.27 9.24
CA GLY A 30 -5.58 -20.55 10.23
C GLY A 30 -5.78 -19.38 11.19
N GLU A 31 -7.02 -19.12 11.58
CA GLU A 31 -7.36 -17.99 12.46
C GLU A 31 -7.43 -18.45 13.92
N CYS A 32 -6.72 -17.75 14.81
CA CYS A 32 -6.73 -18.08 16.24
C CYS A 32 -7.89 -17.39 16.96
N MET A 33 -8.67 -18.16 17.71
CA MET A 33 -9.74 -17.68 18.57
C MET A 33 -9.52 -18.19 20.00
N SER A 34 -9.63 -17.31 20.99
CA SER A 34 -9.64 -17.74 22.41
C SER A 34 -10.95 -18.43 22.76
N ILE A 35 -10.86 -19.49 23.54
CA ILE A 35 -11.98 -20.23 24.12
C ILE A 35 -11.78 -20.25 25.64
N GLY A 36 -12.50 -19.39 26.36
CA GLY A 36 -12.22 -19.17 27.78
C GLY A 36 -10.92 -18.41 28.01
N PHE A 37 -10.35 -18.54 29.21
CA PHE A 37 -9.18 -17.74 29.62
C PHE A 37 -7.85 -18.28 29.09
N ASP A 38 -7.64 -19.60 29.08
CA ASP A 38 -6.34 -20.23 28.81
C ASP A 38 -6.31 -21.14 27.56
N GLN A 39 -7.42 -21.29 26.83
CA GLN A 39 -7.50 -22.19 25.68
C GLN A 39 -7.74 -21.42 24.39
N TYR A 40 -7.31 -21.99 23.28
CA TYR A 40 -7.54 -21.45 21.94
C TYR A 40 -8.08 -22.53 21.02
N LYS A 41 -8.61 -22.10 19.88
CA LYS A 41 -8.96 -22.96 18.76
C LYS A 41 -8.57 -22.27 17.47
N CYS A 42 -7.99 -23.02 16.55
CA CYS A 42 -7.73 -22.57 15.20
C CYS A 42 -8.92 -22.87 14.30
N ASP A 43 -9.42 -21.85 13.59
CA ASP A 43 -10.29 -22.05 12.45
C ASP A 43 -9.43 -22.33 11.21
N CYS A 44 -9.44 -23.59 10.76
CA CYS A 44 -8.69 -24.04 9.59
C CYS A 44 -9.52 -24.00 8.30
N THR A 45 -10.69 -23.36 8.30
CA THR A 45 -11.62 -23.35 7.16
C THR A 45 -10.93 -22.89 5.87
N ARG A 46 -10.99 -23.74 4.83
CA ARG A 46 -10.40 -23.50 3.49
C ARG A 46 -8.90 -23.21 3.48
N THR A 47 -8.17 -23.55 4.54
CA THR A 47 -6.70 -23.52 4.52
C THR A 47 -6.11 -24.69 3.72
N GLY A 48 -6.88 -25.79 3.56
CA GLY A 48 -6.40 -27.06 3.01
C GLY A 48 -5.65 -27.91 4.04
N PHE A 49 -5.73 -27.53 5.32
CA PHE A 49 -5.14 -28.21 6.46
C PHE A 49 -6.19 -28.40 7.58
N TYR A 50 -5.91 -29.33 8.49
CA TYR A 50 -6.70 -29.61 9.68
C TYR A 50 -5.82 -29.97 10.89
N GLY A 51 -6.46 -30.27 12.03
CA GLY A 51 -5.80 -30.50 13.32
C GLY A 51 -5.83 -29.27 14.21
N GLU A 52 -5.29 -29.38 15.42
CA GLU A 52 -5.34 -28.31 16.43
C GLU A 52 -4.75 -26.99 15.93
N ASN A 53 -3.63 -27.05 15.18
CA ASN A 53 -2.87 -25.90 14.70
C ASN A 53 -2.89 -25.70 13.18
N CYS A 54 -3.82 -26.35 12.47
CA CYS A 54 -3.91 -26.32 11.01
C CYS A 54 -2.60 -26.77 10.30
N THR A 55 -1.96 -27.83 10.81
CA THR A 55 -0.67 -28.34 10.31
C THR A 55 -0.78 -29.62 9.49
N THR A 56 -1.86 -30.39 9.65
CA THR A 56 -2.04 -31.66 8.94
C THR A 56 -2.65 -31.40 7.57
N PRO A 57 -1.95 -31.65 6.45
CA PRO A 57 -2.45 -31.32 5.12
C PRO A 57 -3.51 -32.32 4.63
N GLU A 58 -4.50 -31.83 3.91
CA GLU A 58 -5.35 -32.67 3.08
C GLU A 58 -4.54 -33.35 1.95
N PHE A 59 -5.08 -34.43 1.37
CA PHE A 59 -4.40 -35.19 0.32
C PHE A 59 -3.98 -34.32 -0.88
N LEU A 60 -4.90 -33.48 -1.39
CA LEU A 60 -4.60 -32.57 -2.52
C LEU A 60 -3.59 -31.49 -2.14
N THR A 61 -3.66 -30.97 -0.90
CA THR A 61 -2.68 -29.99 -0.38
C THR A 61 -1.30 -30.61 -0.31
N ARG A 62 -1.19 -31.88 0.13
CA ARG A 62 0.09 -32.61 0.16
C ARG A 62 0.71 -32.75 -1.24
N ILE A 63 -0.10 -33.08 -2.25
CA ILE A 63 0.38 -33.16 -3.65
C ILE A 63 0.83 -31.78 -4.14
N LYS A 64 0.03 -30.73 -3.90
CA LYS A 64 0.38 -29.35 -4.29
C LYS A 64 1.70 -28.91 -3.66
N LEU A 65 1.91 -29.17 -2.37
CA LEU A 65 3.15 -28.82 -1.67
C LEU A 65 4.35 -29.58 -2.21
N LEU A 66 4.18 -30.87 -2.57
CA LEU A 66 5.25 -31.69 -3.14
C LEU A 66 5.71 -31.16 -4.52
N LEU A 67 4.76 -30.68 -5.34
CA LEU A 67 5.04 -30.21 -6.70
C LEU A 67 5.38 -28.72 -6.79
N LYS A 68 5.08 -27.93 -5.76
CA LYS A 68 5.28 -26.48 -5.78
C LYS A 68 6.78 -26.15 -5.74
N PRO A 69 7.34 -25.52 -6.80
CA PRO A 69 8.75 -25.12 -6.78
C PRO A 69 8.98 -24.00 -5.75
N THR A 70 10.21 -23.92 -5.25
CA THR A 70 10.60 -22.83 -4.34
C THR A 70 10.59 -21.48 -5.07
N PRO A 71 10.38 -20.35 -4.37
CA PRO A 71 10.47 -19.02 -4.98
C PRO A 71 11.80 -18.79 -5.72
N ASN A 72 12.91 -19.30 -5.19
CA ASN A 72 14.23 -19.19 -5.83
C ASN A 72 14.31 -19.98 -7.14
N THR A 73 13.73 -21.18 -7.17
CA THR A 73 13.63 -21.98 -8.41
C THR A 73 12.80 -21.26 -9.46
N VAL A 74 11.65 -20.68 -9.07
CA VAL A 74 10.80 -19.90 -9.99
C VAL A 74 11.56 -18.68 -10.50
N HIS A 75 12.22 -17.92 -9.63
CA HIS A 75 13.02 -16.77 -10.00
C HIS A 75 14.13 -17.15 -10.98
N TYR A 76 14.87 -18.23 -10.70
CA TYR A 76 15.92 -18.74 -11.58
C TYR A 76 15.38 -19.05 -12.99
N ILE A 77 14.24 -19.76 -13.08
CA ILE A 77 13.60 -20.07 -14.36
C ILE A 77 13.22 -18.80 -15.12
N LEU A 78 12.67 -17.79 -14.42
CA LEU A 78 12.26 -16.52 -15.01
C LEU A 78 13.43 -15.67 -15.52
N THR A 79 14.64 -15.81 -14.96
CA THR A 79 15.78 -14.93 -15.28
C THR A 79 16.87 -15.54 -16.17
N HIS A 80 16.94 -16.87 -16.32
CA HIS A 80 18.07 -17.51 -17.00
C HIS A 80 17.80 -17.93 -18.47
N PHE A 81 16.59 -18.39 -18.80
CA PHE A 81 16.31 -19.04 -20.09
C PHE A 81 15.80 -18.09 -21.18
N LYS A 82 16.55 -17.01 -21.48
CA LYS A 82 16.11 -15.95 -22.41
C LYS A 82 15.61 -16.45 -23.77
N GLY A 83 16.30 -17.42 -24.38
CA GLY A 83 15.90 -17.99 -25.67
C GLY A 83 14.51 -18.66 -25.63
N VAL A 84 14.24 -19.41 -24.56
CA VAL A 84 12.92 -20.02 -24.34
C VAL A 84 11.86 -18.96 -24.10
N TRP A 85 12.16 -17.95 -23.26
CA TRP A 85 11.24 -16.85 -22.98
C TRP A 85 10.92 -16.02 -24.22
N ASN A 86 11.86 -15.83 -25.14
CA ASN A 86 11.59 -15.17 -26.42
C ASN A 86 10.53 -15.93 -27.23
N ILE A 87 10.60 -17.25 -27.29
CA ILE A 87 9.60 -18.08 -27.98
C ILE A 87 8.25 -17.97 -27.25
N VAL A 88 8.24 -18.12 -25.93
CA VAL A 88 7.02 -18.03 -25.10
C VAL A 88 6.34 -16.67 -25.25
N ASN A 89 7.11 -15.58 -25.23
CA ASN A 89 6.60 -14.21 -25.33
C ASN A 89 6.00 -13.90 -26.71
N ASN A 90 6.49 -14.57 -27.77
CA ASN A 90 5.96 -14.43 -29.13
C ASN A 90 4.69 -15.27 -29.39
N ILE A 91 4.31 -16.16 -28.46
CA ILE A 91 3.09 -16.95 -28.56
C ILE A 91 2.05 -16.36 -27.58
N PRO A 92 1.07 -15.55 -28.06
CA PRO A 92 0.15 -14.83 -27.18
C PRO A 92 -0.60 -15.74 -26.20
N PHE A 93 -0.99 -16.93 -26.64
CA PHE A 93 -1.66 -17.91 -25.77
C PHE A 93 -0.80 -18.33 -24.57
N LEU A 94 0.49 -18.59 -24.76
CA LEU A 94 1.39 -19.00 -23.68
C LEU A 94 1.71 -17.83 -22.75
N ARG A 95 2.07 -16.67 -23.33
CA ARG A 95 2.30 -15.44 -22.57
C ARG A 95 1.10 -15.09 -21.68
N ASN A 96 -0.11 -15.09 -22.25
CA ASN A 96 -1.33 -14.74 -21.52
C ASN A 96 -1.69 -15.78 -20.46
N SER A 97 -1.49 -17.07 -20.75
CA SER A 97 -1.70 -18.14 -19.77
C SER A 97 -0.75 -18.02 -18.56
N ILE A 98 0.53 -17.75 -18.80
CA ILE A 98 1.52 -17.52 -17.73
C ILE A 98 1.18 -16.26 -16.96
N MET A 99 0.86 -15.15 -17.65
CA MET A 99 0.49 -13.91 -16.96
C MET A 99 -0.77 -14.08 -16.11
N ARG A 100 -1.79 -14.78 -16.61
CA ARG A 100 -2.99 -15.12 -15.85
C ARG A 100 -2.66 -15.92 -14.59
N TYR A 101 -1.76 -16.89 -14.70
CA TYR A 101 -1.29 -17.66 -13.53
C TYR A 101 -0.55 -16.76 -12.52
N VAL A 102 0.33 -15.86 -12.98
CA VAL A 102 1.01 -14.90 -12.10
C VAL A 102 0.01 -14.01 -11.38
N LEU A 103 -0.93 -13.40 -12.09
CA LEU A 103 -1.96 -12.53 -11.51
C LEU A 103 -2.79 -13.27 -10.46
N THR A 104 -3.33 -14.43 -10.80
CA THR A 104 -4.18 -15.22 -9.89
C THR A 104 -3.41 -15.76 -8.69
N SER A 105 -2.20 -16.30 -8.89
CA SER A 105 -1.40 -16.85 -7.80
C SER A 105 -0.96 -15.81 -6.77
N ARG A 106 -0.75 -14.55 -7.21
CA ARG A 106 -0.40 -13.44 -6.33
C ARG A 106 -1.62 -12.82 -5.66
N SER A 107 -2.72 -12.62 -6.40
CA SER A 107 -3.94 -12.02 -5.83
C SER A 107 -4.58 -12.89 -4.75
N HIS A 108 -4.52 -14.22 -4.87
CA HIS A 108 -5.04 -15.13 -3.84
C HIS A 108 -4.32 -15.05 -2.48
N LEU A 109 -3.17 -14.37 -2.39
CA LEU A 109 -2.48 -14.13 -1.12
C LEU A 109 -3.02 -12.91 -0.37
N ILE A 110 -3.81 -12.05 -1.03
CA ILE A 110 -4.39 -10.85 -0.44
C ILE A 110 -5.83 -11.12 -0.05
N ASP A 111 -6.19 -10.73 1.17
CA ASP A 111 -7.57 -10.86 1.65
C ASP A 111 -8.46 -9.79 1.03
N SER A 112 -9.54 -10.25 0.40
CA SER A 112 -10.57 -9.40 -0.20
C SER A 112 -11.93 -10.06 0.03
N PRO A 113 -12.84 -9.47 0.84
CA PRO A 113 -12.76 -8.16 1.50
C PRO A 113 -11.64 -8.02 2.55
N PRO A 114 -11.24 -6.78 2.94
CA PRO A 114 -10.21 -6.56 3.96
C PRO A 114 -10.63 -7.09 5.32
N THR A 115 -9.66 -7.52 6.12
CA THR A 115 -9.88 -8.29 7.37
C THR A 115 -9.55 -7.50 8.64
N TYR A 116 -8.27 -7.21 8.85
CA TYR A 116 -7.75 -6.61 10.08
C TYR A 116 -7.34 -5.15 9.86
N ASN A 117 -7.18 -4.41 10.96
CA ASN A 117 -6.48 -3.12 10.96
C ASN A 117 -5.65 -2.97 12.25
N VAL A 118 -5.14 -1.77 12.54
CA VAL A 118 -4.29 -1.53 13.71
C VAL A 118 -4.99 -1.80 15.05
N HIS A 119 -6.30 -1.58 15.14
CA HIS A 119 -7.07 -1.75 16.39
C HIS A 119 -7.82 -3.08 16.47
N TYR A 120 -8.20 -3.66 15.33
CA TYR A 120 -8.98 -4.89 15.29
C TYR A 120 -8.12 -6.06 14.78
N GLY A 121 -7.70 -6.92 15.71
CA GLY A 121 -7.09 -8.23 15.42
C GLY A 121 -8.08 -9.35 15.10
N TYR A 122 -9.35 -9.00 14.90
CA TYR A 122 -10.44 -9.88 14.51
C TYR A 122 -11.30 -9.17 13.45
N LYS A 123 -12.06 -9.95 12.67
CA LYS A 123 -12.96 -9.43 11.65
C LYS A 123 -14.11 -8.66 12.29
N SER A 124 -14.32 -7.41 11.89
CA SER A 124 -15.40 -6.56 12.41
C SER A 124 -15.97 -5.66 11.31
N TRP A 125 -17.21 -5.18 11.49
CA TRP A 125 -17.82 -4.25 10.54
C TRP A 125 -17.09 -2.90 10.49
N GLU A 126 -16.52 -2.47 11.62
CA GLU A 126 -15.72 -1.25 11.68
C GLU A 126 -14.43 -1.39 10.86
N ALA A 127 -13.72 -2.52 10.98
CA ALA A 127 -12.52 -2.78 10.19
C ALA A 127 -12.79 -2.86 8.68
N PHE A 128 -13.99 -3.33 8.30
CA PHE A 128 -14.42 -3.40 6.90
C PHE A 128 -14.86 -2.04 6.33
N SER A 129 -15.70 -1.30 7.06
CA SER A 129 -16.38 -0.11 6.54
C SER A 129 -15.62 1.20 6.70
N ASN A 130 -14.73 1.31 7.69
CA ASN A 130 -13.98 2.54 7.92
C ASN A 130 -12.72 2.62 7.05
N LEU A 131 -12.87 3.25 5.89
CA LEU A 131 -11.80 3.45 4.90
C LEU A 131 -10.66 4.36 5.39
N SER A 132 -10.77 4.99 6.56
CA SER A 132 -9.65 5.78 7.08
C SER A 132 -8.52 4.88 7.61
N TYR A 133 -8.73 3.59 7.80
CA TYR A 133 -7.69 2.65 8.24
C TYR A 133 -6.93 2.05 7.06
N TYR A 134 -5.63 1.85 7.25
CA TYR A 134 -4.93 0.82 6.47
C TYR A 134 -5.37 -0.56 6.96
N THR A 135 -5.66 -1.47 6.04
CA THR A 135 -5.84 -2.88 6.37
C THR A 135 -4.50 -3.55 6.66
N ARG A 136 -4.52 -4.68 7.38
CA ARG A 136 -3.33 -5.47 7.68
C ARG A 136 -3.46 -6.90 7.18
N ALA A 137 -2.38 -7.40 6.57
CA ALA A 137 -2.29 -8.80 6.13
C ALA A 137 -2.22 -9.81 7.30
N LEU A 138 -1.78 -9.37 8.48
CA LEU A 138 -1.76 -10.16 9.72
C LEU A 138 -2.26 -9.28 10.87
N PRO A 139 -2.95 -9.88 11.87
CA PRO A 139 -3.46 -9.15 13.02
C PRO A 139 -2.31 -8.50 13.83
N PRO A 140 -2.58 -7.41 14.58
CA PRO A 140 -1.65 -6.91 15.58
C PRO A 140 -1.35 -7.98 16.63
N VAL A 141 -0.14 -7.90 17.21
CA VAL A 141 0.15 -8.59 18.47
C VAL A 141 -0.78 -7.99 19.53
N ALA A 142 -1.44 -8.84 20.32
CA ALA A 142 -2.37 -8.37 21.33
C ALA A 142 -1.63 -7.62 22.46
N ASP A 143 -2.26 -6.60 23.02
CA ASP A 143 -1.65 -5.72 24.03
C ASP A 143 -1.30 -6.44 25.34
N ASP A 144 -1.96 -7.57 25.60
CA ASP A 144 -1.78 -8.40 26.79
C ASP A 144 -0.70 -9.50 26.62
N CYS A 145 0.02 -9.50 25.50
CA CYS A 145 1.11 -10.44 25.28
C CYS A 145 2.35 -10.12 26.14
N PRO A 146 3.09 -11.15 26.61
CA PRO A 146 4.22 -10.96 27.54
C PRO A 146 5.46 -10.31 26.90
N THR A 147 5.57 -10.31 25.57
CA THR A 147 6.66 -9.68 24.82
C THR A 147 6.11 -8.91 23.62
N PRO A 148 6.85 -7.92 23.08
CA PRO A 148 6.42 -7.13 21.92
C PRO A 148 6.15 -7.96 20.65
N MET A 149 6.66 -9.19 20.58
CA MET A 149 6.49 -10.11 19.44
C MET A 149 5.63 -11.33 19.80
N GLY A 150 4.81 -11.23 20.84
CA GLY A 150 3.98 -12.33 21.34
C GLY A 150 4.61 -12.97 22.57
N VAL A 151 5.19 -14.16 22.43
CA VAL A 151 5.81 -14.91 23.55
C VAL A 151 7.32 -15.08 23.45
N LYS A 152 7.93 -14.70 22.32
CA LYS A 152 9.36 -14.90 22.06
C LYS A 152 10.12 -13.58 22.08
N GLY A 153 11.39 -13.66 22.47
CA GLY A 153 12.30 -12.53 22.51
C GLY A 153 12.36 -11.89 23.88
N ASN A 154 13.05 -10.75 23.95
CA ASN A 154 13.19 -9.99 25.19
C ASN A 154 11.92 -9.17 25.46
N LYS A 155 11.79 -8.67 26.70
CA LYS A 155 10.68 -7.80 27.11
C LYS A 155 10.64 -6.48 26.34
N GLU A 156 11.79 -6.01 25.89
CA GLU A 156 11.93 -4.79 25.10
C GLU A 156 12.61 -5.13 23.77
N LEU A 157 12.18 -4.45 22.71
CA LEU A 157 12.84 -4.54 21.41
C LEU A 157 14.20 -3.83 21.47
N PRO A 158 15.15 -4.19 20.59
CA PRO A 158 16.38 -3.42 20.43
C PRO A 158 16.09 -1.96 20.14
N ASP A 159 16.96 -1.06 20.60
CA ASP A 159 16.82 0.36 20.33
C ASP A 159 16.84 0.63 18.82
N SER A 160 15.83 1.34 18.35
CA SER A 160 15.63 1.61 16.92
C SER A 160 16.79 2.39 16.31
N LYS A 161 17.42 3.28 17.08
CA LYS A 161 18.58 4.06 16.63
C LYS A 161 19.83 3.17 16.52
N GLU A 162 20.06 2.28 17.48
CA GLU A 162 21.16 1.31 17.40
C GLU A 162 21.01 0.39 16.16
N VAL A 163 19.80 -0.10 15.87
CA VAL A 163 19.54 -0.89 14.67
C VAL A 163 19.83 -0.10 13.40
N LEU A 164 19.35 1.16 13.32
CA LEU A 164 19.62 2.06 12.19
C LEU A 164 21.13 2.24 11.97
N GLU A 165 21.87 2.58 13.02
CA GLU A 165 23.30 2.87 12.95
C GLU A 165 24.15 1.64 12.62
N LYS A 166 23.78 0.47 13.15
CA LYS A 166 24.57 -0.74 12.98
C LYS A 166 24.37 -1.41 11.62
N VAL A 167 23.15 -1.45 11.09
CA VAL A 167 22.83 -2.29 9.92
C VAL A 167 22.16 -1.59 8.75
N LEU A 168 21.67 -0.35 8.90
CA LEU A 168 20.94 0.34 7.82
C LEU A 168 21.67 1.58 7.27
N LEU A 169 22.47 2.27 8.09
CA LEU A 169 23.22 3.44 7.62
C LEU A 169 24.20 3.06 6.52
N ARG A 170 24.04 3.71 5.37
CA ARG A 170 24.92 3.57 4.21
C ARG A 170 26.32 4.08 4.56
N ARG A 171 27.32 3.20 4.43
CA ARG A 171 28.74 3.57 4.57
C ARG A 171 29.35 4.00 3.23
N GLU A 172 29.11 3.21 2.20
CA GLU A 172 29.47 3.48 0.82
C GLU A 172 28.25 3.30 -0.06
N PHE A 173 28.20 4.00 -1.19
CA PHE A 173 27.11 3.84 -2.14
C PHE A 173 27.21 2.49 -2.84
N ILE A 174 26.17 1.66 -2.65
CA ILE A 174 26.01 0.39 -3.35
C ILE A 174 25.00 0.63 -4.48
N PRO A 175 25.43 0.72 -5.75
CA PRO A 175 24.51 0.85 -6.88
C PRO A 175 23.65 -0.40 -7.01
N ASP A 176 22.44 -0.24 -7.51
CA ASP A 176 21.58 -1.38 -7.83
C ASP A 176 22.17 -2.18 -9.01
N PRO A 177 22.47 -3.48 -8.84
CA PRO A 177 23.02 -4.31 -9.92
C PRO A 177 22.07 -4.48 -11.11
N GLN A 178 20.77 -4.19 -10.97
CA GLN A 178 19.81 -4.23 -12.09
C GLN A 178 19.86 -2.97 -12.96
N GLY A 179 20.63 -1.94 -12.58
CA GLY A 179 20.77 -0.70 -13.34
C GLY A 179 19.62 0.29 -13.16
N THR A 180 18.88 0.21 -12.05
CA THR A 180 17.80 1.16 -11.72
C THR A 180 18.33 2.59 -11.63
N ASN A 181 17.61 3.54 -12.24
CA ASN A 181 17.99 4.95 -12.30
C ASN A 181 17.06 5.86 -11.49
N MET A 182 17.36 7.18 -11.48
CA MET A 182 16.56 8.16 -10.74
C MET A 182 15.17 8.41 -11.34
N MET A 183 14.96 8.18 -12.63
CA MET A 183 13.62 8.26 -13.23
C MET A 183 12.71 7.22 -12.61
N PHE A 184 13.19 5.98 -12.43
CA PHE A 184 12.45 4.92 -11.73
C PHE A 184 12.23 5.28 -10.25
N ALA A 185 13.28 5.75 -9.55
CA ALA A 185 13.16 6.10 -8.13
C ALA A 185 12.09 7.19 -7.89
N PHE A 186 12.07 8.23 -8.72
CA PHE A 186 11.07 9.30 -8.61
C PHE A 186 9.70 8.88 -9.15
N PHE A 187 9.63 7.97 -10.13
CA PHE A 187 8.36 7.38 -10.56
C PHE A 187 7.73 6.62 -9.41
N ALA A 188 8.49 5.72 -8.78
CA ALA A 188 8.05 4.95 -7.63
C ALA A 188 7.58 5.88 -6.50
N GLN A 189 8.36 6.92 -6.17
CA GLN A 189 7.97 7.89 -5.15
C GLN A 189 6.67 8.61 -5.52
N HIS A 190 6.56 9.17 -6.74
CA HIS A 190 5.38 9.90 -7.20
C HIS A 190 4.13 9.00 -7.20
N PHE A 191 4.26 7.81 -7.77
CA PHE A 191 3.20 6.82 -7.89
C PHE A 191 2.68 6.35 -6.53
N THR A 192 3.55 5.92 -5.62
CA THR A 192 3.10 5.33 -4.36
C THR A 192 2.48 6.36 -3.40
N HIS A 193 2.84 7.63 -3.53
CA HIS A 193 2.32 8.71 -2.68
C HIS A 193 0.87 9.09 -3.00
N GLN A 194 0.22 8.44 -3.97
CA GLN A 194 -1.23 8.53 -4.15
C GLN A 194 -2.00 7.68 -3.14
N PHE A 195 -1.49 6.50 -2.77
CA PHE A 195 -2.16 5.59 -1.81
C PHE A 195 -1.45 5.49 -0.46
N PHE A 196 -0.18 5.88 -0.35
CA PHE A 196 0.51 6.04 0.95
C PHE A 196 0.46 7.49 1.42
N LYS A 197 -0.60 7.82 2.17
CA LYS A 197 -0.87 9.18 2.68
C LYS A 197 -1.25 9.13 4.16
N THR A 198 -0.35 8.66 5.01
CA THR A 198 -0.60 8.47 6.44
C THR A 198 -1.18 9.72 7.10
N ASP A 199 -2.28 9.57 7.82
CA ASP A 199 -2.88 10.64 8.61
C ASP A 199 -2.16 10.75 9.96
N GLN A 200 -1.09 11.56 9.98
CA GLN A 200 -0.27 11.77 11.17
C GLN A 200 -1.06 12.36 12.36
N LYS A 201 -2.22 12.99 12.13
CA LYS A 201 -3.06 13.53 13.22
C LYS A 201 -3.80 12.41 13.96
N ARG A 202 -4.16 11.33 13.25
CA ARG A 202 -4.84 10.16 13.83
C ARG A 202 -3.85 9.08 14.28
N GLY A 203 -2.73 8.95 13.58
CA GLY A 203 -1.67 7.99 13.88
C GLY A 203 -1.27 7.11 12.69
N PRO A 204 -0.27 6.24 12.87
CA PRO A 204 0.39 5.52 11.77
C PRO A 204 -0.51 4.51 11.04
N GLY A 205 -1.59 4.04 11.69
CA GLY A 205 -2.53 3.09 11.09
C GLY A 205 -3.61 3.70 10.21
N PHE A 206 -3.61 5.03 10.04
CA PHE A 206 -4.64 5.76 9.29
C PHE A 206 -4.11 6.36 8.00
N THR A 207 -4.98 6.47 6.99
CA THR A 207 -4.70 7.06 5.69
C THR A 207 -5.66 8.21 5.37
N ARG A 208 -5.15 9.18 4.63
CA ARG A 208 -5.95 10.23 3.96
C ARG A 208 -6.30 9.87 2.51
N GLY A 209 -5.69 8.82 1.95
CA GLY A 209 -5.97 8.32 0.60
C GLY A 209 -7.13 7.33 0.62
N LEU A 210 -8.36 7.83 0.61
CA LEU A 210 -9.57 7.03 0.80
C LEU A 210 -9.95 6.20 -0.44
N GLY A 211 -9.32 6.48 -1.60
CA GLY A 211 -9.46 5.65 -2.80
C GLY A 211 -8.75 4.29 -2.73
N HIS A 212 -7.81 4.10 -1.79
CA HIS A 212 -7.08 2.83 -1.56
C HIS A 212 -6.44 2.20 -2.82
N GLY A 213 -6.00 3.00 -3.78
CA GLY A 213 -5.42 2.47 -5.01
C GLY A 213 -5.02 3.54 -6.01
N VAL A 214 -5.08 3.17 -7.29
CA VAL A 214 -4.70 4.01 -8.43
C VAL A 214 -5.91 4.85 -8.87
N ASP A 215 -6.16 5.95 -8.16
CA ASP A 215 -7.23 6.91 -8.46
C ASP A 215 -6.70 8.24 -9.00
N LEU A 216 -5.37 8.40 -9.09
CA LEU A 216 -4.67 9.62 -9.46
C LEU A 216 -4.97 10.85 -8.55
N ASN A 217 -5.33 10.65 -7.29
CA ASN A 217 -5.56 11.76 -6.34
C ASN A 217 -4.30 12.64 -6.12
N HIS A 218 -3.11 12.09 -6.36
CA HIS A 218 -1.86 12.83 -6.32
C HIS A 218 -1.75 13.88 -7.45
N VAL A 219 -2.52 13.74 -8.53
CA VAL A 219 -2.68 14.73 -9.61
C VAL A 219 -3.94 15.58 -9.38
N TYR A 220 -5.08 14.94 -9.11
CA TYR A 220 -6.39 15.59 -9.11
C TYR A 220 -6.87 16.08 -7.73
N GLY A 221 -6.16 15.76 -6.66
CA GLY A 221 -6.58 16.02 -5.28
C GLY A 221 -7.46 14.91 -4.69
N GLU A 222 -7.39 14.75 -3.37
CA GLU A 222 -8.19 13.78 -2.61
C GLU A 222 -9.67 14.18 -2.51
N THR A 223 -9.92 15.47 -2.29
CA THR A 223 -11.26 16.00 -2.08
C THR A 223 -11.75 16.71 -3.33
N LEU A 224 -13.07 16.73 -3.50
CA LEU A 224 -13.70 17.43 -4.61
C LEU A 224 -13.40 18.94 -4.59
N ASP A 225 -13.33 19.55 -3.40
CA ASP A 225 -12.92 20.96 -3.24
C ASP A 225 -11.52 21.22 -3.82
N ARG A 226 -10.54 20.37 -3.49
CA ARG A 226 -9.18 20.50 -4.02
C ARG A 226 -9.16 20.29 -5.53
N GLN A 227 -9.90 19.29 -6.02
CA GLN A 227 -10.03 19.03 -7.45
C GLN A 227 -10.59 20.24 -8.20
N HIS A 228 -11.68 20.83 -7.70
CA HIS A 228 -12.28 22.02 -8.31
C HIS A 228 -11.30 23.20 -8.33
N LYS A 229 -10.53 23.43 -7.26
CA LYS A 229 -9.52 24.49 -7.22
C LYS A 229 -8.41 24.31 -8.26
N LEU A 230 -8.04 23.07 -8.57
CA LEU A 230 -7.02 22.71 -9.56
C LEU A 230 -7.53 22.71 -11.01
N ARG A 231 -8.84 22.58 -11.23
CA ARG A 231 -9.45 22.57 -12.57
C ARG A 231 -9.53 23.97 -13.16
N LEU A 232 -9.40 24.03 -14.49
CA LEU A 232 -9.61 25.24 -15.26
C LEU A 232 -11.11 25.52 -15.48
N PHE A 233 -11.94 24.47 -15.48
CA PHE A 233 -13.35 24.52 -15.89
C PHE A 233 -13.56 25.02 -17.32
N GLN A 234 -12.57 24.73 -18.17
CA GLN A 234 -12.62 24.96 -19.60
C GLN A 234 -11.98 23.76 -20.30
N ASP A 235 -12.70 23.20 -21.27
CA ASP A 235 -12.27 22.06 -22.11
C ASP A 235 -11.76 20.84 -21.32
N GLY A 236 -12.26 20.65 -20.10
CA GLY A 236 -11.90 19.57 -19.19
C GLY A 236 -10.51 19.71 -18.57
N LYS A 237 -9.81 20.84 -18.75
CA LYS A 237 -8.39 20.98 -18.42
C LYS A 237 -8.13 21.26 -16.94
N LEU A 238 -6.89 20.97 -16.52
CA LEU A 238 -6.31 21.48 -15.28
C LEU A 238 -5.71 22.87 -15.51
N LYS A 239 -5.74 23.72 -14.48
CA LYS A 239 -5.03 25.00 -14.46
C LYS A 239 -3.54 24.78 -14.64
N TYR A 240 -2.85 25.74 -15.24
CA TYR A 240 -1.42 25.70 -15.48
C TYR A 240 -0.87 27.13 -15.59
N GLN A 241 0.45 27.25 -15.61
CA GLN A 241 1.15 28.49 -15.94
C GLN A 241 2.23 28.22 -17.00
N VAL A 242 2.72 29.27 -17.66
CA VAL A 242 3.78 29.16 -18.67
C VAL A 242 5.00 29.94 -18.20
N ILE A 243 6.13 29.24 -18.03
CA ILE A 243 7.40 29.82 -17.59
C ILE A 243 8.45 29.48 -18.65
N GLY A 244 9.03 30.50 -19.29
CA GLY A 244 10.05 30.30 -20.33
C GLY A 244 9.55 29.51 -21.54
N GLY A 245 8.26 29.64 -21.89
CA GLY A 245 7.63 28.91 -23.01
C GLY A 245 7.13 27.50 -22.66
N GLU A 246 7.37 27.04 -21.44
CA GLU A 246 7.05 25.67 -21.00
C GLU A 246 5.88 25.67 -19.99
N VAL A 247 5.03 24.64 -20.07
CA VAL A 247 3.86 24.47 -19.18
C VAL A 247 4.28 23.89 -17.82
N TYR A 248 3.89 24.56 -16.75
CA TYR A 248 4.09 24.12 -15.36
C TYR A 248 2.79 24.13 -14.57
N PRO A 249 2.71 23.42 -13.43
CA PRO A 249 1.56 23.51 -12.54
C PRO A 249 1.34 24.96 -12.07
N PRO A 250 0.09 25.35 -11.78
CA PRO A 250 -0.25 26.71 -11.34
C PRO A 250 0.35 26.99 -9.96
N THR A 251 0.29 28.25 -9.50
CA THR A 251 0.78 28.56 -8.15
C THR A 251 -0.27 28.29 -7.07
N VAL A 252 0.17 28.15 -5.83
CA VAL A 252 -0.71 28.13 -4.64
C VAL A 252 -1.57 29.40 -4.56
N LYS A 253 -1.02 30.55 -4.97
CA LYS A 253 -1.73 31.83 -4.97
C LYS A 253 -2.95 31.82 -5.90
N ASP A 254 -2.79 31.23 -7.08
CA ASP A 254 -3.83 31.21 -8.12
C ASP A 254 -4.93 30.18 -7.85
N THR A 255 -4.61 29.12 -7.09
CA THR A 255 -5.50 27.98 -6.84
C THR A 255 -6.07 27.95 -5.43
N GLN A 256 -5.40 28.56 -4.46
CA GLN A 256 -5.76 28.52 -3.04
C GLN A 256 -5.79 27.09 -2.46
N VAL A 257 -5.03 26.17 -3.05
CA VAL A 257 -4.86 24.82 -2.48
C VAL A 257 -3.71 24.81 -1.48
N ASP A 258 -3.90 24.07 -0.40
CA ASP A 258 -2.85 23.90 0.59
C ASP A 258 -1.70 23.04 0.03
N MET A 259 -0.47 23.52 0.18
CA MET A 259 0.76 22.80 -0.18
C MET A 259 1.78 22.97 0.94
N ILE A 260 2.59 21.94 1.16
CA ILE A 260 3.66 21.97 2.15
C ILE A 260 4.92 22.49 1.47
N TYR A 261 5.25 23.74 1.74
CA TYR A 261 6.51 24.38 1.38
C TYR A 261 7.14 25.05 2.60
N PRO A 262 8.47 25.09 2.70
CA PRO A 262 9.13 25.96 3.66
C PRO A 262 8.73 27.45 3.45
N PRO A 263 8.62 28.24 4.53
CA PRO A 263 8.10 29.60 4.46
C PRO A 263 8.95 30.56 3.61
N HIS A 264 10.24 30.24 3.41
CA HIS A 264 11.17 31.04 2.61
C HIS A 264 11.06 30.80 1.10
N VAL A 265 10.32 29.78 0.64
CA VAL A 265 10.16 29.51 -0.80
C VAL A 265 9.34 30.66 -1.42
N PRO A 266 9.81 31.32 -2.49
CA PRO A 266 9.07 32.40 -3.15
C PRO A 266 7.71 31.96 -3.69
N GLU A 267 6.69 32.83 -3.66
CA GLU A 267 5.33 32.50 -4.12
C GLU A 267 5.28 31.93 -5.54
N HIS A 268 6.08 32.46 -6.46
CA HIS A 268 6.12 32.03 -7.86
C HIS A 268 6.71 30.62 -8.08
N LEU A 269 7.37 30.04 -7.06
CA LEU A 269 7.91 28.67 -7.08
C LEU A 269 7.06 27.69 -6.25
N ARG A 270 5.98 28.17 -5.61
CA ARG A 270 5.05 27.33 -4.87
C ARG A 270 4.02 26.75 -5.83
N PHE A 271 4.39 25.70 -6.54
CA PHE A 271 3.50 24.99 -7.43
C PHE A 271 2.40 24.23 -6.67
N ALA A 272 1.19 24.27 -7.22
CA ALA A 272 -0.01 23.64 -6.71
C ALA A 272 -0.36 22.40 -7.54
N VAL A 273 -0.42 21.24 -6.87
CA VAL A 273 -0.74 19.93 -7.48
C VAL A 273 -1.65 19.12 -6.55
N GLY A 274 -2.15 17.97 -6.99
CA GLY A 274 -3.04 17.12 -6.19
C GLY A 274 -2.45 16.69 -4.84
N GLN A 275 -1.18 16.31 -4.80
CA GLN A 275 -0.47 15.90 -3.58
C GLN A 275 0.24 17.11 -2.91
N GLU A 276 -0.17 17.45 -1.69
CA GLU A 276 0.38 18.55 -0.89
C GLU A 276 1.90 18.50 -0.59
N VAL A 277 2.55 17.33 -0.62
CA VAL A 277 3.98 17.15 -0.30
C VAL A 277 4.90 17.18 -1.52
N PHE A 278 4.36 17.26 -2.75
CA PHE A 278 5.18 17.16 -3.97
C PHE A 278 6.11 18.36 -4.20
N GLY A 279 5.93 19.45 -3.44
CA GLY A 279 6.90 20.54 -3.34
C GLY A 279 8.22 20.17 -2.65
N LEU A 280 8.31 18.99 -2.03
CA LEU A 280 9.48 18.56 -1.24
C LEU A 280 10.73 18.34 -2.08
N VAL A 281 10.61 17.72 -3.26
CA VAL A 281 11.74 17.44 -4.15
C VAL A 281 11.37 17.67 -5.63
N PRO A 282 12.31 18.15 -6.47
CA PRO A 282 12.04 18.42 -7.88
C PRO A 282 11.59 17.19 -8.68
N GLY A 283 12.06 15.98 -8.33
CA GLY A 283 11.68 14.75 -9.02
C GLY A 283 10.19 14.42 -8.93
N LEU A 284 9.52 14.78 -7.82
CA LEU A 284 8.07 14.64 -7.69
C LEU A 284 7.34 15.66 -8.56
N MET A 285 7.79 16.91 -8.53
CA MET A 285 7.21 17.99 -9.34
C MET A 285 7.41 17.77 -10.85
N MET A 286 8.51 17.13 -11.25
CA MET A 286 8.76 16.71 -12.63
C MET A 286 7.64 15.79 -13.11
N TYR A 287 7.36 14.70 -12.39
CA TYR A 287 6.26 13.80 -12.77
C TYR A 287 4.89 14.47 -12.69
N ALA A 288 4.65 15.31 -11.68
CA ALA A 288 3.39 16.06 -11.60
C ALA A 288 3.19 16.98 -12.81
N THR A 289 4.26 17.60 -13.31
CA THR A 289 4.24 18.43 -14.53
C THR A 289 3.98 17.59 -15.77
N ILE A 290 4.61 16.41 -15.89
CA ILE A 290 4.37 15.48 -17.01
C ILE A 290 2.90 15.05 -17.04
N TRP A 291 2.34 14.61 -15.92
CA TRP A 291 0.95 14.15 -15.84
C TRP A 291 -0.08 15.27 -16.06
N LEU A 292 0.23 16.50 -15.62
CA LEU A 292 -0.60 17.67 -15.92
C LEU A 292 -0.63 17.98 -17.42
N ARG A 293 0.53 17.94 -18.08
CA ARG A 293 0.61 18.13 -19.54
C ARG A 293 -0.13 17.03 -20.28
N GLU A 294 0.04 15.78 -19.85
CA GLU A 294 -0.65 14.64 -20.44
C GLU A 294 -2.16 14.74 -20.30
N HIS A 295 -2.66 15.13 -19.13
CA HIS A 295 -4.08 15.37 -18.92
C HIS A 295 -4.64 16.39 -19.93
N ASN A 296 -3.99 17.56 -20.02
CA ASN A 296 -4.44 18.63 -20.92
C ASN A 296 -4.34 18.23 -22.40
N ARG A 297 -3.31 17.45 -22.77
CA ARG A 297 -3.15 16.88 -24.12
C ARG A 297 -4.26 15.90 -24.47
N VAL A 298 -4.65 15.02 -23.54
CA VAL A 298 -5.78 14.09 -23.73
C VAL A 298 -7.09 14.86 -23.84
N CYS A 299 -7.30 15.91 -23.04
CA CYS A 299 -8.46 16.79 -23.18
C CYS A 299 -8.56 17.41 -24.59
N ASP A 300 -7.44 17.87 -25.16
CA ASP A 300 -7.41 18.42 -26.52
C ASP A 300 -7.82 17.38 -27.58
N ILE A 301 -7.31 16.15 -27.47
CA ILE A 301 -7.69 15.05 -28.37
C ILE A 301 -9.17 14.71 -28.22
N LEU A 302 -9.66 14.57 -27.00
CA LEU A 302 -11.07 14.27 -26.75
C LEU A 302 -11.99 15.38 -27.25
N LYS A 303 -11.59 16.66 -27.11
CA LYS A 303 -12.38 17.79 -27.62
C LYS A 303 -12.43 17.82 -29.14
N GLN A 304 -11.35 17.41 -29.81
CA GLN A 304 -11.30 17.28 -31.26
C GLN A 304 -12.22 16.15 -31.76
N GLU A 305 -12.17 14.99 -31.12
CA GLU A 305 -13.02 13.83 -31.48
C GLU A 305 -14.48 14.02 -31.08
N HIS A 306 -14.72 14.75 -29.99
CA HIS A 306 -16.05 15.01 -29.43
C HIS A 306 -16.28 16.51 -29.15
N PRO A 307 -16.48 17.33 -30.19
CA PRO A 307 -16.70 18.77 -30.03
C PRO A 307 -17.91 19.11 -29.15
N GLU A 308 -18.91 18.22 -29.11
CA GLU A 308 -20.15 18.36 -28.35
C GLU A 308 -20.01 18.09 -26.85
N TRP A 309 -18.88 17.55 -26.38
CA TRP A 309 -18.71 17.27 -24.95
C TRP A 309 -18.44 18.54 -24.15
N ASP A 310 -19.00 18.55 -22.93
CA ASP A 310 -18.80 19.58 -21.93
C ASP A 310 -17.49 19.38 -21.13
N ASP A 311 -17.14 20.39 -20.34
CA ASP A 311 -15.93 20.39 -19.51
C ASP A 311 -15.87 19.19 -18.55
N GLU A 312 -16.99 18.88 -17.89
CA GLU A 312 -17.04 17.80 -16.90
C GLU A 312 -16.77 16.44 -17.54
N ARG A 313 -17.44 16.13 -18.66
CA ARG A 313 -17.24 14.85 -19.34
C ARG A 313 -15.82 14.70 -19.87
N LEU A 314 -15.23 15.78 -20.41
CA LEU A 314 -13.83 15.79 -20.85
C LEU A 314 -12.89 15.50 -19.67
N PHE A 315 -13.05 16.22 -18.56
CA PHE A 315 -12.22 16.06 -17.36
C PHE A 315 -12.28 14.62 -16.82
N GLN A 316 -13.49 14.07 -16.63
CA GLN A 316 -13.66 12.72 -16.09
C GLN A 316 -13.13 11.65 -17.05
N THR A 317 -13.37 11.80 -18.35
CA THR A 317 -12.88 10.83 -19.35
C THR A 317 -11.36 10.87 -19.45
N SER A 318 -10.75 12.05 -19.47
CA SER A 318 -9.28 12.20 -19.42
C SER A 318 -8.69 11.56 -18.16
N ARG A 319 -9.33 11.72 -16.99
CA ARG A 319 -8.90 11.06 -15.76
C ARG A 319 -8.91 9.52 -15.90
N LEU A 320 -9.97 8.95 -16.48
CA LEU A 320 -10.05 7.49 -16.70
C LEU A 320 -8.97 6.98 -17.67
N ILE A 321 -8.69 7.73 -18.74
CA ILE A 321 -7.61 7.39 -19.67
C ILE A 321 -6.27 7.38 -18.93
N LEU A 322 -5.97 8.43 -18.17
CA LEU A 322 -4.70 8.54 -17.43
C LEU A 322 -4.57 7.47 -16.33
N ILE A 323 -5.67 7.05 -15.68
CA ILE A 323 -5.65 5.87 -14.78
C ILE A 323 -5.21 4.62 -15.55
N GLY A 324 -5.81 4.36 -16.71
CA GLY A 324 -5.43 3.21 -17.55
C GLY A 324 -4.00 3.29 -18.08
N GLU A 325 -3.49 4.48 -18.38
CA GLU A 325 -2.10 4.68 -18.78
C GLU A 325 -1.12 4.42 -17.63
N GLN A 326 -1.45 4.86 -16.42
CA GLN A 326 -0.66 4.60 -15.22
C GLN A 326 -0.54 3.09 -14.96
N GLU A 327 -1.67 2.37 -14.96
CA GLU A 327 -1.69 0.92 -14.75
C GLU A 327 -0.99 0.13 -15.88
N ARG A 328 -0.97 0.65 -17.11
CA ARG A 328 -0.27 0.01 -18.24
C ARG A 328 1.25 0.19 -18.16
N ASN A 329 1.71 1.29 -17.55
CA ASN A 329 3.12 1.61 -17.44
C ASN A 329 3.80 0.92 -16.22
N GLU A 330 3.03 0.16 -15.43
CA GLU A 330 3.48 -0.73 -14.36
C GLU A 330 3.72 -2.18 -14.85
#